data_AF-A0A369RQ88-F1
#
_entry.id   AF-A0A369RQ88-F1
#
_cell.length_a   1.000
_cell.length_b   1.000
_cell.length_c   1.000
_cell.angle_alpha   90.00
_cell.angle_beta   90.00
_cell.angle_gamma   90.00
#
_symmetry.space_group_name_H-M   'P 1'
#
loop_
_entity.id
_entity.type
_entity.pdbx_description
1 polymer ?
#
loop_
_entity_poly.entity_id
_entity_poly.type
_entity_poly.pdbx_seq_one_letter_code
_entity_poly.pdbx_strand_id
1 'polypeptide(L)'
;MVLTNIFKFWLLLILSAFIIPSPCKPARLLLLVQYYPSHAQILSVIGEELQQRGHNITILTSSSNYQFLKKRNLTIRYYQTPVDNEAISLCTAIAFKNDDQMLTPCSRTMTDDVNAFTLQKEILDEMKKQQFGKVESIDNIEINRYKMF
;
A
#
# COMPACT_ATOMS: atom_id res chain seq x y z
N MET A 1 54.92 -18.29 12.73
CA MET A 1 53.81 -18.72 11.85
C MET A 1 52.41 -18.39 12.41
N VAL A 2 52.20 -18.36 13.74
CA VAL A 2 50.90 -18.02 14.35
C VAL A 2 50.58 -16.51 14.30
N LEU A 3 51.58 -15.64 14.50
CA LEU A 3 51.41 -14.18 14.53
C LEU A 3 50.90 -13.59 13.20
N THR A 4 51.35 -14.17 12.08
CA THR A 4 50.95 -13.76 10.72
C THR A 4 49.50 -14.13 10.39
N ASN A 5 48.93 -15.14 11.06
CA ASN A 5 47.54 -15.55 10.85
C ASN A 5 46.57 -14.65 11.62
N ILE A 6 46.95 -14.19 12.81
CA ILE A 6 46.14 -13.25 13.61
C ILE A 6 46.00 -11.92 12.87
N PHE A 7 47.10 -11.39 12.31
CA PHE A 7 47.06 -10.13 11.56
C PHE A 7 46.17 -10.22 10.31
N LYS A 8 46.23 -11.35 9.57
CA LYS A 8 45.36 -11.61 8.42
C LYS A 8 43.88 -11.73 8.80
N PHE A 9 43.58 -12.34 9.95
CA PHE A 9 42.22 -12.46 10.47
C PHE A 9 41.61 -11.08 10.77
N TRP A 10 42.36 -10.21 11.46
CA TRP A 10 41.92 -8.82 11.72
C TRP A 10 41.77 -8.00 10.44
N LEU A 11 42.67 -8.16 9.48
CA LEU A 11 42.59 -7.49 8.17
C LEU A 11 41.32 -7.90 7.40
N LEU A 12 40.97 -9.19 7.40
CA LEU A 12 39.76 -9.71 6.76
C LEU A 12 38.47 -9.23 7.46
N LEU A 13 38.49 -9.15 8.79
CA LEU A 13 37.36 -8.67 9.59
C LEU A 13 37.09 -7.18 9.31
N ILE A 14 38.14 -6.36 9.22
CA ILE A 14 38.04 -4.95 8.84
C ILE A 14 37.56 -4.80 7.39
N LEU A 15 38.07 -5.61 6.45
CA LEU A 15 37.67 -5.56 5.04
C LEU A 15 36.19 -5.95 4.85
N SER A 16 35.68 -6.89 5.67
CA SER A 16 34.27 -7.28 5.66
C SER A 16 33.34 -6.19 6.24
N ALA A 17 33.82 -5.40 7.21
CA ALA A 17 33.07 -4.29 7.78
C ALA A 17 32.94 -3.09 6.83
N PHE A 18 33.80 -3.00 5.81
CA PHE A 18 33.74 -1.97 4.76
C PHE A 18 32.82 -2.30 3.59
N ILE A 19 32.21 -3.49 3.56
CA ILE A 19 31.08 -3.76 2.68
C ILE A 19 29.87 -3.07 3.30
N ILE A 20 29.83 -1.74 3.20
CA ILE A 20 28.67 -0.94 3.56
C ILE A 20 27.61 -1.30 2.52
N PRO A 21 26.52 -2.01 2.90
CA PRO A 21 25.41 -2.17 1.96
C PRO A 21 24.98 -0.75 1.57
N SER A 22 24.87 -0.50 0.26
CA SER A 22 24.38 0.78 -0.27
C SER A 22 23.21 1.25 0.59
N PRO A 23 23.19 2.52 1.06
CA PRO A 23 22.14 2.98 1.94
C PRO A 23 20.80 2.75 1.24
N CYS A 24 20.06 1.74 1.71
CA CYS A 24 18.77 1.40 1.15
C CYS A 24 17.84 2.55 1.52
N LYS A 25 17.51 3.39 0.52
CA LYS A 25 16.61 4.51 0.76
C LYS A 25 15.23 3.94 1.07
N PRO A 26 14.61 4.30 2.20
CA PRO A 26 13.29 3.78 2.54
C PRO A 26 12.28 4.18 1.47
N ALA A 27 11.70 3.18 0.79
CA ALA A 27 10.64 3.43 -0.18
C ALA A 27 9.47 4.16 0.47
N ARG A 28 8.88 5.11 -0.27
CA ARG A 28 7.64 5.78 0.10
C ARG A 28 6.49 5.14 -0.69
N LEU A 29 5.57 4.51 0.01
CA LEU A 29 4.51 3.68 -0.59
C LEU A 29 3.13 4.22 -0.22
N LEU A 30 2.24 4.25 -1.21
CA LEU A 30 0.83 4.54 -1.04
C LEU A 30 0.05 3.23 -1.14
N LEU A 31 -0.66 2.86 -0.07
CA LEU A 31 -1.59 1.74 -0.07
C LEU A 31 -3.01 2.30 -0.21
N LEU A 32 -3.72 1.89 -1.26
CA LEU A 32 -5.10 2.32 -1.50
C LEU A 32 -6.06 1.21 -1.06
N VAL A 33 -7.03 1.56 -0.21
CA VAL A 33 -8.09 0.65 0.24
C VAL A 33 -9.45 1.30 -0.04
N GLN A 34 -10.20 0.73 -0.98
CA GLN A 34 -11.58 1.15 -1.25
C GLN A 34 -12.57 0.35 -0.42
N TYR A 35 -13.66 1.01 0.01
CA TYR A 35 -14.87 0.62 0.78
C TYR A 35 -14.96 -0.71 1.57
N TYR A 36 -14.33 -1.83 1.22
CA TYR A 36 -14.40 -3.08 1.99
C TYR A 36 -13.59 -3.08 3.30
N PRO A 37 -14.22 -3.38 4.45
CA PRO A 37 -13.53 -3.48 5.75
C PRO A 37 -12.41 -4.53 5.79
N SER A 38 -12.59 -5.67 5.14
CA SER A 38 -11.60 -6.75 5.11
C SER A 38 -10.31 -6.32 4.41
N HIS A 39 -10.43 -5.54 3.31
CA HIS A 39 -9.27 -5.00 2.59
C HIS A 39 -8.51 -4.00 3.47
N ALA A 40 -9.22 -3.17 4.24
CA ALA A 40 -8.59 -2.25 5.18
C ALA A 40 -7.77 -2.98 6.24
N GLN A 41 -8.33 -4.03 6.83
CA GLN A 41 -7.64 -4.83 7.84
C GLN A 41 -6.38 -5.50 7.29
N ILE A 42 -6.46 -6.13 6.11
CA ILE A 42 -5.30 -6.79 5.48
C ILE A 42 -4.20 -5.78 5.14
N LEU A 43 -4.56 -4.66 4.50
CA LEU A 43 -3.58 -3.64 4.14
C LEU A 43 -3.00 -2.93 5.37
N SER A 44 -3.70 -2.90 6.51
CA SER A 44 -3.12 -2.42 7.76
C SER A 44 -1.95 -3.29 8.22
N VAL A 45 -2.08 -4.62 8.15
CA VAL A 45 -1.02 -5.55 8.55
C VAL A 45 0.17 -5.44 7.59
N ILE A 46 -0.09 -5.38 6.28
CA ILE A 46 0.97 -5.19 5.28
C ILE A 46 1.68 -3.85 5.49
N GLY A 47 0.93 -2.78 5.75
CA GLY A 47 1.49 -1.45 6.02
C GLY A 47 2.38 -1.44 7.26
N GLU A 48 1.98 -2.10 8.34
CA GLU A 48 2.80 -2.23 9.56
C GLU A 48 4.10 -2.96 9.28
N GLU A 49 4.01 -4.08 8.59
CA GLU A 49 5.15 -4.90 8.21
C GLU A 49 6.16 -4.10 7.36
N LEU A 50 5.68 -3.35 6.37
CA LEU A 50 6.55 -2.52 5.54
C LEU A 50 7.15 -1.35 6.34
N GLN A 51 6.36 -0.73 7.23
CA GLN A 51 6.85 0.35 8.08
C GLN A 51 7.92 -0.13 9.06
N GLN A 52 7.75 -1.31 9.66
CA GLN A 52 8.76 -1.93 10.53
C GLN A 52 10.08 -2.21 9.80
N ARG A 53 10.01 -2.48 8.49
CA ARG A 53 11.20 -2.62 7.61
C ARG A 53 11.81 -1.28 7.20
N GLY A 54 11.30 -0.17 7.73
CA GLY A 54 11.83 1.17 7.53
C GLY A 54 11.16 1.96 6.40
N HIS A 55 10.18 1.41 5.69
CA HIS A 55 9.48 2.12 4.63
C HIS A 55 8.53 3.20 5.17
N ASN A 56 8.32 4.26 4.38
CA ASN A 56 7.34 5.31 4.71
C ASN A 56 6.00 4.97 4.05
N ILE A 57 5.01 4.60 4.85
CA ILE A 57 3.72 4.10 4.38
C ILE A 57 2.62 5.12 4.65
N THR A 58 1.89 5.47 3.60
CA THR A 58 0.62 6.20 3.69
C THR A 58 -0.50 5.28 3.23
N ILE A 59 -1.52 5.07 4.06
CA ILE A 59 -2.75 4.37 3.65
C ILE A 59 -3.81 5.42 3.32
N LEU A 60 -4.36 5.36 2.10
CA LEU A 60 -5.53 6.12 1.69
C LEU A 60 -6.75 5.21 1.66
N THR A 61 -7.78 5.55 2.42
CA THR A 61 -9.00 4.73 2.52
C THR A 61 -10.30 5.54 2.53
N SER A 62 -11.45 4.88 2.49
CA SER A 62 -12.75 5.52 2.70
C SER A 62 -12.95 5.89 4.18
N SER A 63 -13.73 6.93 4.46
CA SER A 63 -14.06 7.34 5.84
C SER A 63 -14.77 6.22 6.63
N SER A 64 -15.56 5.37 5.96
CA SER A 64 -16.23 4.21 6.55
C SER A 64 -15.26 3.13 7.08
N ASN A 65 -14.04 3.08 6.55
CA ASN A 65 -13.02 2.10 6.94
C ASN A 65 -12.00 2.62 7.94
N TYR A 66 -11.96 3.94 8.17
CA TYR A 66 -10.97 4.57 9.05
C TYR A 66 -10.90 3.92 10.44
N GLN A 67 -12.05 3.51 10.99
CA GLN A 67 -12.13 2.88 12.30
C GLN A 67 -11.40 1.54 12.42
N PHE A 68 -11.18 0.82 11.32
CA PHE A 68 -10.44 -0.44 11.29
C PHE A 68 -8.93 -0.21 11.25
N LEU A 69 -8.50 0.97 10.81
CA LEU A 69 -7.09 1.34 10.70
C LEU A 69 -6.57 2.13 11.91
N LYS A 70 -7.45 2.89 12.60
CA LYS A 70 -7.06 3.85 13.66
C LYS A 70 -6.25 3.29 14.83
N LYS A 71 -6.26 1.97 15.03
CA LYS A 71 -5.54 1.32 16.13
C LYS A 71 -4.06 1.11 15.86
N ARG A 72 -3.59 1.38 14.63
CA ARG A 72 -2.22 1.14 14.20
C ARG A 72 -1.44 2.46 14.13
N ASN A 73 -0.14 2.38 14.40
CA ASN A 73 0.77 3.53 14.25
C ASN A 73 1.15 3.72 12.77
N LEU A 74 0.18 4.02 11.91
CA LEU A 74 0.36 4.21 10.47
C LEU A 74 -0.11 5.61 10.06
N THR A 75 0.49 6.18 9.02
CA THR A 75 -0.04 7.42 8.43
C THR A 75 -1.29 7.07 7.62
N ILE A 76 -2.45 7.49 8.12
CA ILE A 76 -3.74 7.23 7.49
C ILE A 76 -4.31 8.54 6.96
N ARG A 77 -4.80 8.48 5.72
CA ARG A 77 -5.60 9.50 5.06
C ARG A 77 -6.90 8.86 4.62
N TYR A 78 -7.98 9.64 4.63
CA TYR A 78 -9.25 9.13 4.17
C TYR A 78 -10.03 10.16 3.38
N TYR A 79 -10.77 9.66 2.39
CA TYR A 79 -11.73 10.42 1.61
C TYR A 79 -13.14 10.18 2.16
N GLN A 80 -13.98 11.20 2.13
CA GLN A 80 -15.38 11.05 2.55
C GLN A 80 -16.16 10.21 1.55
N THR A 81 -17.04 9.33 2.02
CA THR A 81 -17.88 8.51 1.15
C THR A 81 -19.30 8.43 1.70
N PRO A 82 -20.34 8.37 0.85
CA PRO A 82 -21.70 8.07 1.30
C PRO A 82 -21.89 6.59 1.64
N VAL A 83 -20.90 5.74 1.33
CA VAL A 83 -20.97 4.30 1.53
C VAL A 83 -20.55 3.93 2.94
N ASP A 84 -21.49 3.43 3.72
CA ASP A 84 -21.25 2.85 5.04
C ASP A 84 -21.11 1.31 4.99
N ASN A 85 -20.69 0.74 6.12
CA ASN A 85 -20.46 -0.70 6.25
C ASN A 85 -21.76 -1.51 6.23
N GLU A 86 -22.91 -0.89 6.55
CA GLU A 86 -24.22 -1.55 6.53
C GLU A 86 -24.66 -1.80 5.09
N ALA A 87 -24.54 -0.79 4.22
CA ALA A 87 -24.84 -0.90 2.79
C ALA A 87 -23.99 -2.00 2.13
N ILE A 88 -22.71 -2.08 2.46
CA ILE A 88 -21.80 -3.13 1.96
C ILE A 88 -22.23 -4.51 2.47
N SER A 89 -22.52 -4.64 3.77
CA SER A 89 -22.95 -5.90 4.36
C SER A 89 -24.25 -6.39 3.75
N LEU A 90 -25.21 -5.50 3.52
CA LEU A 90 -26.50 -5.83 2.93
C LEU A 90 -26.35 -6.30 1.49
N CYS A 91 -25.65 -5.54 0.64
CA CYS A 91 -25.48 -5.91 -0.76
C CYS A 91 -24.73 -7.25 -0.90
N THR A 92 -23.73 -7.48 -0.04
CA THR A 92 -22.95 -8.73 -0.01
C THR A 92 -23.82 -9.91 0.41
N ALA A 93 -24.66 -9.75 1.43
CA ALA A 93 -25.58 -10.78 1.88
C ALA A 93 -26.61 -11.15 0.79
N ILE A 94 -27.12 -10.15 0.06
CA ILE A 94 -28.02 -10.38 -1.08
C ILE A 94 -27.29 -11.15 -2.19
N ALA A 95 -26.07 -10.76 -2.52
CA ALA A 95 -25.28 -11.46 -3.53
C ALA A 95 -25.06 -12.93 -3.17
N PHE A 96 -24.61 -13.21 -1.93
CA PHE A 96 -24.41 -14.59 -1.47
C PHE A 96 -25.71 -15.40 -1.42
N LYS A 97 -26.81 -14.79 -0.99
CA LYS A 97 -28.12 -15.46 -0.97
C LYS A 97 -28.54 -15.91 -2.37
N ASN A 98 -28.16 -15.18 -3.40
CA ASN A 98 -28.52 -15.43 -4.79
C ASN A 98 -27.44 -16.20 -5.57
N ASP A 99 -26.36 -16.66 -4.92
CA ASP A 99 -25.17 -17.23 -5.57
C ASP A 99 -24.61 -16.33 -6.70
N ASP A 100 -24.72 -15.02 -6.51
CA ASP A 100 -24.27 -14.03 -7.48
C ASP A 100 -22.78 -13.72 -7.28
N GLN A 101 -21.96 -14.45 -8.01
CA GLN A 101 -20.49 -14.28 -8.02
C GLN A 101 -20.04 -12.92 -8.56
N MET A 102 -20.89 -12.22 -9.32
CA MET A 102 -20.56 -10.91 -9.88
C MET A 102 -20.82 -9.78 -8.89
N LEU A 103 -21.38 -10.08 -7.70
CA LEU A 103 -21.74 -9.10 -6.68
C LEU A 103 -22.60 -7.97 -7.26
N THR A 104 -23.49 -8.30 -8.21
CA THR A 104 -24.33 -7.31 -8.91
C THR A 104 -25.08 -6.37 -7.95
N PRO A 105 -25.63 -6.82 -6.81
CA PRO A 105 -26.27 -5.94 -5.83
C PRO A 105 -25.35 -4.87 -5.26
N CYS A 106 -24.04 -5.10 -5.23
CA CYS A 106 -23.05 -4.16 -4.71
C CYS A 106 -22.59 -3.13 -5.75
N SER A 107 -22.88 -3.31 -7.05
CA SER A 107 -22.40 -2.45 -8.13
C SER A 107 -22.57 -0.96 -7.86
N ARG A 108 -23.77 -0.55 -7.39
CA ARG A 108 -24.05 0.83 -7.01
C ARG A 108 -23.14 1.33 -5.90
N THR A 109 -22.99 0.56 -4.83
CA THR A 109 -22.10 0.88 -3.71
C THR A 109 -20.65 1.04 -4.18
N MET A 110 -20.18 0.17 -5.08
CA MET A 110 -18.84 0.28 -5.66
C MET A 110 -18.69 1.57 -6.46
N THR A 111 -19.66 1.89 -7.32
CA THR A 111 -19.67 3.11 -8.13
C THR A 111 -19.69 4.37 -7.26
N ASP A 112 -20.52 4.40 -6.23
CA ASP A 112 -20.66 5.55 -5.34
C ASP A 112 -19.36 5.83 -4.57
N ASP A 113 -18.67 4.79 -4.09
CA ASP A 113 -17.37 4.97 -3.42
C ASP A 113 -16.25 5.39 -4.38
N VAL A 114 -16.19 4.81 -5.58
CA VAL A 114 -15.21 5.20 -6.60
C VAL A 114 -15.44 6.66 -7.03
N ASN A 115 -16.69 7.09 -7.18
CA ASN A 115 -17.02 8.48 -7.45
C ASN A 115 -16.57 9.39 -6.30
N ALA A 116 -16.85 9.00 -5.05
CA ALA A 116 -16.43 9.76 -3.89
C ALA A 116 -14.90 9.93 -3.81
N PHE A 117 -14.14 8.88 -4.14
CA PHE A 117 -12.68 8.91 -4.23
C PHE A 117 -12.19 9.84 -5.36
N THR A 118 -12.72 9.67 -6.57
CA THR A 118 -12.24 10.39 -7.76
C THR A 118 -12.59 11.87 -7.75
N LEU A 119 -13.66 12.26 -7.07
CA LEU A 119 -14.12 13.65 -6.99
C LEU A 119 -13.39 14.46 -5.90
N GLN A 120 -12.62 13.83 -5.00
CA GLN A 120 -11.91 14.53 -3.94
C GLN A 120 -10.54 15.05 -4.40
N LYS A 121 -10.57 16.18 -5.09
CA LYS A 121 -9.37 16.80 -5.66
C LYS A 121 -8.28 17.11 -4.62
N GLU A 122 -8.66 17.59 -3.44
CA GLU A 122 -7.69 18.00 -2.41
C GLU A 122 -6.79 16.84 -1.95
N ILE A 123 -7.38 15.70 -1.59
CA ILE A 123 -6.62 14.54 -1.12
C ILE A 123 -5.80 13.91 -2.24
N LEU A 124 -6.32 13.90 -3.47
CA LEU A 124 -5.59 13.41 -4.64
C LEU A 124 -4.38 14.30 -4.95
N ASP A 125 -4.52 15.61 -4.84
CA ASP A 125 -3.43 16.56 -5.03
C ASP A 125 -2.40 16.50 -3.88
N GLU A 126 -2.83 16.25 -2.63
CA GLU A 126 -1.92 15.92 -1.51
C GLU A 126 -1.09 14.68 -1.85
N MET A 127 -1.73 13.59 -2.29
CA MET A 127 -1.05 12.33 -2.60
C MET A 127 -0.06 12.49 -3.76
N LYS A 128 -0.41 13.24 -4.81
CA LYS A 128 0.51 13.54 -5.94
C LYS A 128 1.78 14.25 -5.47
N LYS A 129 1.66 15.19 -4.52
CA LYS A 129 2.82 15.93 -3.98
C LYS A 129 3.78 15.03 -3.20
N GLN A 130 3.32 13.91 -2.67
CA GLN A 130 4.17 13.00 -1.90
C GLN A 130 5.16 12.19 -2.77
N GLN A 131 5.08 12.24 -4.11
CA GLN A 131 6.03 11.59 -5.02
C GLN A 131 6.29 10.12 -4.65
N PHE A 132 5.21 9.34 -4.50
CA PHE A 132 5.29 7.89 -4.28
C PHE A 132 5.97 7.24 -5.49
N GLY A 133 7.21 6.77 -5.31
CA GLY A 133 8.08 6.33 -6.41
C GLY A 133 8.57 7.51 -7.24
N LYS A 134 9.85 7.88 -7.10
CA LYS A 134 10.52 8.57 -8.20
C LYS A 134 10.66 7.56 -9.32
N VAL A 135 9.89 7.74 -10.40
CA VAL A 135 10.25 7.08 -11.65
C VAL A 135 11.53 7.76 -12.11
N GLU A 136 12.67 7.11 -11.94
CA GLU A 136 13.85 7.43 -12.76
C GLU A 136 13.40 7.25 -14.21
N SER A 137 13.32 8.37 -14.95
CA SER A 137 12.96 8.51 -16.38
C SER A 137 12.34 7.28 -17.08
N ILE A 138 11.07 7.40 -17.49
CA ILE A 138 10.35 6.43 -18.34
C ILE A 138 10.99 6.28 -19.75
N ASP A 139 12.10 6.95 -20.03
CA ASP A 139 12.80 6.87 -21.32
C ASP A 139 13.40 5.48 -21.62
N ASN A 140 13.44 4.56 -20.65
CA ASN A 140 14.02 3.22 -20.80
C ASN A 140 13.06 2.05 -20.54
N ILE A 141 11.76 2.28 -20.37
CA ILE A 141 10.78 1.19 -20.23
C ILE A 141 10.15 0.93 -21.60
N GLU A 142 10.71 -0.02 -22.33
CA GLU A 142 10.07 -0.62 -23.50
C GLU A 142 8.77 -1.28 -23.03
N ILE A 143 7.64 -0.60 -23.20
CA ILE A 143 6.32 -1.15 -22.90
C ILE A 143 6.03 -2.22 -23.95
N ASN A 144 6.36 -3.46 -23.63
CA ASN A 144 5.84 -4.62 -24.35
C ASN A 144 4.33 -4.66 -24.14
N ARG A 145 3.61 -4.10 -25.12
CA ARG A 145 2.16 -4.27 -25.25
C ARG A 145 1.87 -5.75 -25.46
N TYR A 146 1.52 -6.44 -24.39
CA TYR A 146 0.83 -7.71 -24.50
C TYR A 146 -0.52 -7.46 -25.19
N LYS A 147 -0.60 -7.85 -26.47
CA LYS A 147 -1.88 -8.09 -27.13
C LYS A 147 -2.49 -9.32 -26.45
N MET A 148 -3.56 -9.12 -25.68
CA MET A 148 -4.43 -10.22 -25.28
C MET A 148 -5.17 -10.72 -26.52
N PHE A 149 -5.13 -12.04 -26.69
CA PHE A 149 -5.99 -12.79 -27.60
C PHE A 149 -7.45 -12.72 -27.15
#